data_AF-A0A7J9SIK6-F1
#
_entry.id   AF-A0A7J9SIK6-F1
#
_cell.length_a   1.000
_cell.length_b   1.000
_cell.length_c   1.000
_cell.angle_alpha   90.00
_cell.angle_beta   90.00
_cell.angle_gamma   90.00
#
_symmetry.space_group_name_H-M   'P 1'
#
loop_
_entity.id
_entity.type
_entity.pdbx_description
1 polymer ?
#
loop_
_entity_poly.entity_id
_entity_poly.type
_entity_poly.pdbx_seq_one_letter_code
_entity_poly.pdbx_strand_id
1 'polypeptide(L)'
;MAHNRRAALRAAATTLVAVLAGCAGSDAGSTATESATDTATPTPTDTATPTDTATSTETPTPTATPTPTRTPTPTATPTPAPPEEVPLTIDNEGISAWVVVADGSRAVAPTDERNPTMTFTVGRRYVVENDGWSAHPFALRRTDDTPLLSQDADGTYEGSEAVAWRDDGDTLAFTMTEDLAAELDYYICTVHGSMRGDAAATTE
;
A
#
# COMPACT_ATOMS: atom_id res chain seq x y z
N MET A 1 -14.51 35.92 -10.60
CA MET A 1 -14.96 35.47 -11.94
C MET A 1 -14.84 33.96 -11.97
N ALA A 2 -15.96 33.24 -11.91
CA ALA A 2 -15.99 31.78 -12.00
C ALA A 2 -15.81 31.37 -13.47
N HIS A 3 -14.96 30.38 -13.75
CA HIS A 3 -14.84 29.81 -15.10
C HIS A 3 -15.32 28.37 -15.11
N ASN A 4 -16.30 28.17 -16.00
CA ASN A 4 -17.23 27.07 -16.08
C ASN A 4 -16.61 25.82 -16.70
N ARG A 5 -16.93 24.67 -16.12
CA ARG A 5 -16.83 23.35 -16.76
C ARG A 5 -17.86 23.25 -17.89
N ARG A 6 -17.45 22.88 -19.10
CA ARG A 6 -18.37 22.39 -20.14
C ARG A 6 -17.81 21.14 -20.81
N ALA A 7 -18.53 20.05 -20.60
CA ALA A 7 -18.40 18.77 -21.26
C ALA A 7 -18.75 18.88 -22.75
N ALA A 8 -18.12 18.04 -23.57
CA ALA A 8 -18.64 17.67 -24.88
C ALA A 8 -18.29 16.20 -25.19
N LEU A 9 -19.35 15.39 -25.28
CA LEU A 9 -19.38 14.02 -25.78
C LEU A 9 -18.93 13.95 -27.24
N ARG A 10 -18.24 12.86 -27.63
CA ARG A 10 -18.48 12.18 -28.92
C ARG A 10 -18.40 10.67 -28.77
N ALA A 11 -19.49 10.04 -29.17
CA ALA A 11 -19.69 8.60 -29.21
C ALA A 11 -19.01 7.97 -30.43
N ALA A 12 -18.61 6.71 -30.30
CA ALA A 12 -18.56 5.76 -31.41
C ALA A 12 -19.07 4.41 -30.90
N ALA A 13 -20.23 4.01 -31.39
CA ALA A 13 -20.86 2.73 -31.14
C ALA A 13 -20.30 1.68 -32.11
N THR A 14 -20.03 0.47 -31.64
CA THR A 14 -19.98 -0.69 -32.53
C THR A 14 -20.61 -1.88 -31.81
N THR A 15 -21.76 -2.26 -32.33
CA THR A 15 -22.64 -3.34 -31.90
C THR A 15 -22.18 -4.67 -32.51
N LEU A 16 -22.14 -5.75 -31.74
CA LEU A 16 -22.41 -7.08 -32.27
C LEU A 16 -23.25 -7.88 -31.26
N VAL A 17 -24.41 -8.30 -31.76
CA VAL A 17 -25.52 -9.03 -31.16
C VAL A 17 -25.21 -10.54 -31.23
N ALA A 18 -25.54 -11.36 -30.23
CA ALA A 18 -26.62 -12.39 -30.19
C ALA A 18 -26.05 -13.63 -29.46
N VAL A 19 -26.74 -14.51 -28.71
CA VAL A 19 -28.17 -14.80 -28.47
C VAL A 19 -28.26 -15.95 -27.43
N LEU A 20 -29.19 -15.81 -26.46
CA LEU A 20 -30.19 -16.77 -25.90
C LEU A 20 -29.74 -18.20 -25.48
N ALA A 21 -30.31 -18.90 -24.50
CA ALA A 21 -31.41 -18.76 -23.51
C ALA A 21 -31.18 -19.88 -22.46
N GLY A 22 -31.56 -19.73 -21.17
CA GLY A 22 -32.85 -20.21 -20.61
C GLY A 22 -32.87 -21.75 -20.46
N CYS A 23 -33.20 -22.38 -19.33
CA CYS A 23 -34.37 -22.16 -18.48
C CYS A 23 -34.23 -22.86 -17.11
N ALA A 24 -35.10 -22.43 -16.19
CA ALA A 24 -35.22 -22.80 -14.77
C ALA A 24 -36.20 -23.95 -14.48
N GLY A 25 -36.31 -24.33 -13.19
CA GLY A 25 -37.44 -25.04 -12.54
C GLY A 25 -37.15 -26.52 -12.24
N SER A 26 -37.02 -27.00 -11.00
CA SER A 26 -37.94 -27.08 -9.83
C SER A 26 -38.96 -28.22 -9.87
N ASP A 27 -38.82 -29.09 -8.86
CA ASP A 27 -39.79 -29.93 -8.13
C ASP A 27 -40.69 -30.94 -8.86
N ALA A 28 -40.64 -32.18 -8.34
CA ALA A 28 -41.77 -32.99 -7.83
C ALA A 28 -41.58 -34.49 -8.10
N GLY A 29 -42.12 -35.33 -7.21
CA GLY A 29 -42.63 -36.63 -7.62
C GLY A 29 -42.19 -37.82 -6.77
N SER A 30 -42.95 -38.06 -5.71
CA SER A 30 -42.89 -39.25 -4.87
C SER A 30 -43.55 -40.47 -5.55
N THR A 31 -43.31 -41.63 -4.93
CA THR A 31 -44.06 -42.91 -4.99
C THR A 31 -43.95 -43.80 -6.23
N ALA A 32 -43.31 -44.96 -6.03
CA ALA A 32 -43.66 -46.21 -6.69
C ALA A 32 -43.82 -47.31 -5.63
N THR A 33 -44.97 -47.97 -5.71
CA THR A 33 -45.46 -49.07 -4.87
C THR A 33 -45.33 -50.36 -5.68
N GLU A 34 -44.63 -51.36 -5.16
CA GLU A 34 -44.75 -52.80 -5.50
C GLU A 34 -44.39 -53.56 -4.19
N SER A 35 -45.26 -54.29 -3.49
CA SER A 35 -46.11 -55.44 -3.82
C SER A 35 -45.34 -56.71 -4.18
N ALA A 36 -44.86 -57.43 -3.17
CA ALA A 36 -44.63 -58.87 -3.24
C ALA A 36 -45.03 -59.53 -1.90
N THR A 37 -45.97 -60.47 -2.02
CA THR A 37 -46.46 -61.38 -0.99
C THR A 37 -45.46 -62.51 -0.80
N ASP A 38 -45.08 -62.82 0.44
CA ASP A 38 -44.63 -64.16 0.80
C ASP A 38 -45.09 -64.52 2.22
N THR A 39 -45.98 -65.50 2.26
CA THR A 39 -46.49 -66.13 3.48
C THR A 39 -45.53 -67.26 3.85
N ALA A 40 -44.76 -67.06 4.93
CA ALA A 40 -44.10 -68.15 5.64
C ALA A 40 -44.66 -68.23 7.06
N THR A 41 -45.24 -69.38 7.38
CA THR A 41 -45.73 -69.74 8.72
C THR A 41 -44.57 -70.25 9.57
N PRO A 42 -44.18 -69.59 10.68
CA PRO A 42 -43.32 -70.20 11.68
C PRO A 42 -44.14 -70.93 12.74
N THR A 43 -43.83 -72.22 12.89
CA THR A 43 -44.22 -73.13 13.98
C THR A 43 -43.39 -72.85 15.26
N PRO A 44 -43.74 -73.40 16.44
CA PRO A 44 -43.88 -72.68 17.70
C PRO A 44 -42.59 -72.47 18.51
N THR A 45 -42.65 -71.42 19.34
CA THR A 45 -42.18 -71.28 20.74
C THR A 45 -40.92 -72.02 21.19
N ASP A 46 -39.85 -71.24 21.41
CA ASP A 46 -38.95 -71.43 22.54
C ASP A 46 -39.09 -70.25 23.51
N THR A 47 -39.46 -70.58 24.74
CA THR A 47 -39.51 -69.67 25.89
C THR A 47 -38.09 -69.27 26.27
N ALA A 48 -37.70 -68.03 25.99
CA ALA A 48 -36.50 -67.45 26.58
C ALA A 48 -36.82 -66.93 28.00
N THR A 49 -36.12 -67.51 28.96
CA THR A 49 -36.01 -67.15 30.38
C THR A 49 -35.81 -65.63 30.58
N PRO A 50 -36.46 -64.97 31.57
CA PRO A 50 -36.10 -63.61 31.93
C PRO A 50 -34.69 -63.61 32.52
N THR A 51 -33.73 -63.06 31.77
CA THR A 51 -32.34 -62.94 32.22
C THR A 51 -31.97 -61.47 32.35
N ASP A 52 -31.49 -61.19 33.57
CA ASP A 52 -30.75 -60.05 34.07
C ASP A 52 -31.38 -58.65 34.00
N THR A 53 -31.93 -58.29 35.17
CA THR A 53 -32.03 -56.96 35.77
C THR A 53 -31.09 -55.93 35.12
N ALA A 54 -31.67 -54.88 34.55
CA ALA A 54 -30.92 -53.71 34.10
C ALA A 54 -30.19 -53.09 35.30
N THR A 55 -28.88 -53.32 35.39
CA THR A 55 -28.00 -52.59 36.31
C THR A 55 -28.08 -51.11 35.94
N SER A 56 -28.47 -50.26 36.90
CA SER A 56 -28.50 -48.82 36.71
C SER A 56 -27.10 -48.33 36.37
N THR A 57 -26.88 -47.93 35.11
CA THR A 57 -25.64 -47.32 34.67
C THR A 57 -25.51 -45.97 35.35
N GLU A 58 -24.48 -45.80 36.19
CA GLU A 58 -24.14 -44.51 36.77
C GLU A 58 -23.98 -43.48 35.65
N THR A 59 -24.77 -42.42 35.71
CA THR A 59 -24.70 -41.33 34.74
C THR A 59 -23.39 -40.59 34.95
N PRO A 60 -22.54 -40.40 33.92
CA PRO A 60 -21.26 -39.73 34.10
C PRO A 60 -21.48 -38.31 34.62
N THR A 61 -20.82 -37.99 35.74
CA THR A 61 -20.80 -36.65 36.32
C THR A 61 -20.23 -35.67 35.28
N PRO A 62 -20.89 -34.53 35.01
CA PRO A 62 -20.38 -33.57 34.04
C PRO A 62 -19.00 -33.06 34.46
N THR A 63 -18.00 -33.32 33.63
CA THR A 63 -16.64 -32.79 33.81
C THR A 63 -16.69 -31.27 33.65
N ALA A 64 -16.15 -30.55 34.64
CA ALA A 64 -16.04 -29.10 34.58
C ALA A 64 -15.31 -28.68 33.30
N THR A 65 -15.98 -27.88 32.47
CA THR A 65 -15.38 -27.32 31.26
C THR A 65 -14.26 -26.35 31.67
N PRO A 66 -13.04 -26.46 31.10
CA PRO A 66 -11.97 -25.53 31.42
C PRO A 66 -12.40 -24.11 31.10
N THR A 67 -12.22 -23.20 32.06
CA THR A 67 -12.51 -21.78 31.88
C THR A 67 -11.55 -21.21 30.83
N PRO A 68 -12.02 -20.43 29.84
CA PRO A 68 -11.15 -19.85 28.84
C PRO A 68 -10.11 -18.94 29.51
N THR A 69 -8.83 -19.26 29.32
CA THR A 69 -7.72 -18.42 29.75
C THR A 69 -7.72 -17.15 28.90
N ARG A 70 -7.58 -15.98 29.53
CA ARG A 70 -7.45 -14.72 28.79
C ARG A 70 -6.17 -14.75 27.96
N THR A 71 -6.30 -14.67 26.64
CA THR A 71 -5.18 -14.42 25.73
C THR A 71 -4.57 -13.06 26.09
N PRO A 72 -3.25 -12.94 26.26
CA PRO A 72 -2.61 -11.66 26.47
C PRO A 72 -2.94 -10.73 25.30
N THR A 73 -3.35 -9.50 25.62
CA THR A 73 -3.55 -8.46 24.61
C THR A 73 -2.20 -8.12 23.98
N PRO A 74 -2.09 -8.03 22.64
CA PRO A 74 -0.84 -7.59 22.02
C PRO A 74 -0.45 -6.23 22.60
N THR A 75 0.79 -6.13 23.06
CA THR A 75 1.35 -4.85 23.49
C THR A 75 1.57 -4.03 22.23
N ALA A 76 1.04 -2.81 22.18
CA ALA A 76 1.30 -1.91 21.06
C ALA A 76 2.81 -1.67 20.96
N THR A 77 3.40 -2.04 19.83
CA THR A 77 4.76 -1.61 19.49
C THR A 77 4.74 -0.09 19.40
N PRO A 78 5.69 0.62 20.05
CA PRO A 78 5.74 2.07 19.94
C PRO A 78 5.88 2.45 18.46
N THR A 79 4.99 3.32 17.98
CA THR A 79 5.16 3.96 16.68
C THR A 79 6.41 4.84 16.78
N PRO A 80 7.40 4.70 15.87
CA PRO A 80 8.55 5.60 15.87
C PRO A 80 8.06 7.05 15.75
N ALA A 81 8.74 7.97 16.44
CA ALA A 81 8.47 9.39 16.26
C ALA A 81 8.65 9.75 14.77
N PRO A 82 7.86 10.69 14.23
CA PRO A 82 8.09 11.17 12.87
C PRO A 82 9.52 11.73 12.77
N PRO A 83 10.21 11.51 11.62
CA PRO A 83 11.53 12.08 11.40
C PRO A 83 11.48 13.60 11.52
N GLU A 84 12.57 14.20 12.01
CA GLU A 84 12.71 15.65 12.07
C GLU A 84 12.63 16.23 10.64
N GLU A 85 11.70 17.17 10.44
CA GLU A 85 11.50 17.82 9.15
C GLU A 85 12.44 19.02 9.00
N VAL A 86 13.13 19.08 7.86
CA VAL A 86 13.97 20.18 7.44
C VAL A 86 13.30 20.88 6.25
N PRO A 87 12.73 22.09 6.46
CA PRO A 87 12.19 22.87 5.35
C PRO A 87 13.35 23.45 4.52
N LEU A 88 13.23 23.36 3.21
CA LEU A 88 14.15 23.90 2.21
C LEU A 88 13.31 24.61 1.14
N THR A 89 13.74 25.77 0.68
CA THR A 89 13.13 26.44 -0.48
C THR A 89 14.19 26.63 -1.54
N ILE A 90 13.89 26.17 -2.75
CA ILE A 90 14.73 26.35 -3.93
C ILE A 90 14.00 27.21 -4.95
N ASP A 91 14.76 28.05 -5.65
CA ASP A 91 14.29 28.90 -6.75
C ASP A 91 15.29 28.79 -7.91
N ASN A 92 14.99 29.42 -9.03
CA ASN A 92 15.80 29.35 -10.23
C ASN A 92 16.26 30.73 -10.73
N GLU A 93 17.51 30.78 -11.18
CA GLU A 93 18.00 31.91 -11.96
C GLU A 93 17.70 31.69 -13.45
N GLY A 94 16.42 31.86 -13.80
CA GLY A 94 15.90 31.53 -15.13
C GLY A 94 16.20 30.06 -15.47
N ILE A 95 16.84 29.81 -16.61
CA ILE A 95 17.24 28.46 -17.02
C ILE A 95 18.68 28.09 -16.65
N SER A 96 19.38 28.96 -15.91
CA SER A 96 20.84 28.86 -15.77
C SER A 96 21.29 28.07 -14.55
N ALA A 97 20.62 28.25 -13.41
CA ALA A 97 21.01 27.62 -12.15
C ALA A 97 19.82 27.42 -11.22
N TRP A 98 19.93 26.41 -10.36
CA TRP A 98 19.20 26.35 -9.09
C TRP A 98 19.87 27.25 -8.06
N VAL A 99 19.07 27.85 -7.19
CA VAL A 99 19.53 28.58 -6.00
C VAL A 99 18.75 28.09 -4.78
N VAL A 100 19.42 27.97 -3.64
CA VAL A 100 18.75 27.73 -2.36
C VAL A 100 18.42 29.09 -1.75
N VAL A 101 17.13 29.34 -1.49
CA VAL A 101 16.64 30.63 -0.98
C VAL A 101 16.43 30.57 0.53
N ALA A 102 16.00 29.42 1.05
CA ALA A 102 15.85 29.19 2.47
C ALA A 102 16.28 27.77 2.84
N ASP A 103 17.04 27.64 3.92
CA ASP A 103 17.40 26.37 4.53
C ASP A 103 17.11 26.43 6.03
N GLY A 104 16.09 25.71 6.48
CA GLY A 104 15.67 25.66 7.88
C GLY A 104 16.75 25.15 8.83
N SER A 105 17.65 24.28 8.34
CA SER A 105 18.77 23.72 9.09
C SER A 105 20.03 24.59 9.04
N ARG A 106 20.17 25.43 8.00
CA ARG A 106 21.41 26.17 7.64
C ARG A 106 22.62 25.25 7.40
N ALA A 107 22.39 24.00 7.07
CA ALA A 107 23.41 22.97 6.91
C ALA A 107 23.32 22.22 5.56
N VAL A 108 22.23 22.37 4.81
CA VAL A 108 22.04 21.70 3.52
C VAL A 108 22.90 22.34 2.45
N ALA A 109 22.85 23.66 2.31
CA ALA A 109 23.61 24.38 1.28
C ALA A 109 23.75 25.87 1.62
N PRO A 110 24.79 26.55 1.12
CA PRO A 110 24.82 28.01 1.08
C PRO A 110 23.60 28.59 0.35
N THR A 111 23.02 29.66 0.88
CA THR A 111 21.93 30.39 0.21
C THR A 111 22.47 31.38 -0.80
N ASP A 112 21.65 31.72 -1.81
CA ASP A 112 21.95 32.71 -2.86
C ASP A 112 23.19 32.40 -3.73
N GLU A 113 23.66 31.16 -3.70
CA GLU A 113 24.70 30.64 -4.58
C GLU A 113 24.09 29.84 -5.74
N ARG A 114 24.76 29.87 -6.89
CA ARG A 114 24.33 29.13 -8.09
C ARG A 114 24.79 27.68 -8.01
N ASN A 115 23.85 26.77 -8.17
CA ASN A 115 24.07 25.32 -8.17
C ASN A 115 24.98 24.85 -7.00
N PRO A 116 24.70 25.25 -5.75
CA PRO A 116 25.55 24.90 -4.62
C PRO A 116 25.53 23.39 -4.39
N THR A 117 26.59 22.83 -3.80
CA THR A 117 26.52 21.45 -3.33
C THR A 117 25.44 21.34 -2.24
N MET A 118 24.47 20.45 -2.43
CA MET A 118 23.47 20.13 -1.41
C MET A 118 23.92 18.91 -0.60
N THR A 119 24.05 19.06 0.71
CA THR A 119 24.44 17.98 1.64
C THR A 119 23.26 17.62 2.54
N PHE A 120 22.73 16.43 2.36
CA PHE A 120 21.65 15.90 3.19
C PHE A 120 22.21 15.08 4.36
N THR A 121 21.39 14.84 5.35
CA THR A 121 21.72 14.05 6.54
C THR A 121 20.78 12.85 6.59
N VAL A 122 21.37 11.66 6.67
CA VAL A 122 20.63 10.40 6.76
C VAL A 122 19.71 10.42 7.98
N GLY A 123 18.47 9.95 7.80
CA GLY A 123 17.41 9.89 8.80
C GLY A 123 16.54 11.15 8.88
N ARG A 124 16.96 12.27 8.27
CA ARG A 124 16.15 13.50 8.22
C ARG A 124 15.12 13.46 7.10
N ARG A 125 13.98 14.11 7.32
CA ARG A 125 12.96 14.33 6.29
C ARG A 125 13.10 15.74 5.73
N TYR A 126 13.32 15.86 4.44
CA TYR A 126 13.39 17.13 3.74
C TYR A 126 12.02 17.44 3.14
N VAL A 127 11.57 18.68 3.33
CA VAL A 127 10.38 19.24 2.69
C VAL A 127 10.87 20.40 1.84
N VAL A 128 10.89 20.21 0.53
CA VAL A 128 11.48 21.15 -0.44
C VAL A 128 10.37 21.83 -1.21
N GLU A 129 10.21 23.13 -1.00
CA GLU A 129 9.39 24.00 -1.84
C GLU A 129 10.20 24.39 -3.08
N ASN A 130 9.68 24.07 -4.26
CA ASN A 130 10.28 24.37 -5.55
C ASN A 130 9.54 25.55 -6.21
N ASP A 131 10.01 26.76 -5.95
CA ASP A 131 9.42 28.00 -6.50
C ASP A 131 9.54 28.10 -8.04
N GLY A 132 10.43 27.30 -8.65
CA GLY A 132 10.61 27.20 -10.09
C GLY A 132 9.63 26.24 -10.79
N TRP A 133 8.64 25.70 -10.07
CA TRP A 133 7.86 24.57 -10.56
C TRP A 133 7.15 24.76 -11.92
N SER A 134 6.92 23.58 -12.52
CA SER A 134 6.42 23.18 -13.84
C SER A 134 7.35 23.47 -14.99
N ALA A 135 8.04 24.62 -14.96
CA ALA A 135 9.11 24.91 -15.92
C ALA A 135 10.44 24.26 -15.49
N HIS A 136 10.64 24.06 -14.18
CA HIS A 136 11.87 23.52 -13.64
C HIS A 136 11.61 22.33 -12.69
N PRO A 137 11.26 21.14 -13.20
CA PRO A 137 11.11 19.97 -12.34
C PRO A 137 12.45 19.56 -11.70
N PHE A 138 12.48 19.39 -10.39
CA PHE A 138 13.66 18.98 -9.64
C PHE A 138 13.82 17.45 -9.64
N ALA A 139 15.06 16.96 -9.66
CA ALA A 139 15.36 15.55 -9.50
C ALA A 139 16.71 15.32 -8.78
N LEU A 140 16.76 14.25 -7.97
CA LEU A 140 18.00 13.65 -7.45
C LEU A 140 18.38 12.46 -8.33
N ARG A 141 19.69 12.31 -8.61
CA ARG A 141 20.22 11.38 -9.59
C ARG A 141 21.43 10.62 -9.06
N ARG A 142 21.62 9.42 -9.60
CA ARG A 142 22.89 8.69 -9.53
C ARG A 142 23.91 9.26 -10.52
N THR A 143 25.15 8.82 -10.37
CA THR A 143 26.25 9.12 -11.30
C THR A 143 26.00 8.67 -12.75
N ASP A 144 25.14 7.68 -12.96
CA ASP A 144 24.76 7.16 -14.29
C ASP A 144 23.49 7.82 -14.86
N ASP A 145 23.08 8.95 -14.30
CA ASP A 145 21.88 9.72 -14.63
C ASP A 145 20.53 9.01 -14.32
N THR A 146 20.53 7.86 -13.66
CA THR A 146 19.28 7.21 -13.23
C THR A 146 18.54 8.08 -12.21
N PRO A 147 17.23 8.35 -12.37
CA PRO A 147 16.45 9.09 -11.38
C PRO A 147 16.31 8.28 -10.08
N LEU A 148 16.67 8.92 -8.97
CA LEU A 148 16.43 8.41 -7.63
C LEU A 148 15.06 8.88 -7.14
N LEU A 149 14.84 10.19 -7.25
CA LEU A 149 13.61 10.92 -6.97
C LEU A 149 13.47 12.04 -8.01
N SER A 150 12.29 12.27 -8.54
CA SER A 150 12.10 13.20 -9.66
C SER A 150 10.65 13.69 -9.74
N GLN A 151 10.47 14.98 -9.95
CA GLN A 151 9.12 15.55 -10.11
C GLN A 151 8.52 15.37 -11.53
N ASP A 152 9.29 14.86 -12.49
CA ASP A 152 8.89 14.75 -13.91
C ASP A 152 9.17 13.37 -14.52
N ALA A 153 9.55 12.39 -13.70
CA ALA A 153 9.82 11.01 -14.12
C ALA A 153 9.79 10.10 -12.90
N ASP A 154 9.52 8.81 -13.10
CA ASP A 154 9.55 7.83 -12.02
C ASP A 154 10.98 7.61 -11.52
N GLY A 155 11.21 7.89 -10.23
CA GLY A 155 12.45 7.63 -9.51
C GLY A 155 12.51 6.25 -8.87
N THR A 156 13.72 5.70 -8.74
CA THR A 156 13.94 4.34 -8.18
C THR A 156 13.41 4.19 -6.75
N TYR A 157 13.40 5.27 -5.96
CA TYR A 157 13.03 5.24 -4.54
C TYR A 157 11.63 5.78 -4.22
N GLU A 158 10.86 6.22 -5.20
CA GLU A 158 9.58 6.90 -4.96
C GLU A 158 8.50 5.96 -4.41
N GLY A 159 8.62 4.65 -4.68
CA GLY A 159 7.77 3.62 -4.09
C GLY A 159 8.21 3.13 -2.70
N SER A 160 9.34 3.62 -2.18
CA SER A 160 9.87 3.18 -0.88
C SER A 160 9.09 3.80 0.27
N GLU A 161 8.52 2.95 1.14
CA GLU A 161 7.87 3.39 2.38
C GLU A 161 8.83 4.14 3.31
N ALA A 162 10.11 3.75 3.32
CA ALA A 162 11.13 4.38 4.18
C ALA A 162 11.54 5.77 3.69
N VAL A 163 11.65 5.95 2.36
CA VAL A 163 11.91 7.26 1.75
C VAL A 163 10.67 8.15 1.83
N ALA A 164 9.47 7.56 1.85
CA ALA A 164 8.21 8.27 2.02
C ALA A 164 8.10 9.50 1.09
N TRP A 165 8.43 9.29 -0.18
CA TRP A 165 8.36 10.29 -1.24
C TRP A 165 6.95 10.87 -1.35
N ARG A 166 6.86 12.19 -1.43
CA ARG A 166 5.64 12.95 -1.72
C ARG A 166 6.01 14.05 -2.68
N ASP A 167 5.14 14.30 -3.65
CA ASP A 167 5.25 15.40 -4.58
C ASP A 167 3.84 15.87 -4.93
N ASP A 168 3.57 17.15 -4.71
CA ASP A 168 2.31 17.79 -5.11
C ASP A 168 2.51 18.82 -6.24
N GLY A 169 3.72 18.87 -6.81
CA GLY A 169 4.15 19.80 -7.85
C GLY A 169 4.99 20.93 -7.27
N ASP A 170 4.37 21.76 -6.42
CA ASP A 170 5.07 22.91 -5.82
C ASP A 170 5.99 22.48 -4.68
N THR A 171 5.65 21.40 -3.97
CA THR A 171 6.43 20.86 -2.86
C THR A 171 6.71 19.37 -3.04
N LEU A 172 7.96 18.98 -2.84
CA LEU A 172 8.38 17.59 -2.71
C LEU A 172 8.89 17.30 -1.29
N ALA A 173 8.74 16.07 -0.83
CA ALA A 173 9.24 15.65 0.47
C ALA A 173 9.77 14.22 0.45
N PHE A 174 10.91 14.00 1.09
CA PHE A 174 11.55 12.69 1.17
C PHE A 174 12.38 12.56 2.44
N THR A 175 12.50 11.33 2.92
CA THR A 175 13.44 10.96 3.98
C THR A 175 14.74 10.50 3.34
N MET A 176 15.85 11.08 3.75
CA MET A 176 17.17 10.62 3.30
C MET A 176 17.52 9.31 4.00
N THR A 177 17.31 8.16 3.34
CA THR A 177 17.67 6.84 3.89
C THR A 177 19.13 6.49 3.58
N GLU A 178 19.69 5.49 4.27
CA GLU A 178 21.04 4.98 3.96
C GLU A 178 21.16 4.50 2.51
N ASP A 179 20.17 3.75 2.01
CA ASP A 179 20.16 3.25 0.63
C ASP A 179 20.10 4.40 -0.39
N LEU A 180 19.23 5.39 -0.17
CA LEU A 180 19.14 6.56 -1.05
C LEU A 180 20.45 7.36 -1.03
N ALA A 181 21.02 7.56 0.16
CA ALA A 181 22.27 8.26 0.38
C ALA A 181 23.46 7.58 -0.32
N ALA A 182 23.50 6.25 -0.33
CA ALA A 182 24.57 5.48 -0.95
C ALA A 182 24.62 5.62 -2.48
N GLU A 183 23.50 6.00 -3.10
CA GLU A 183 23.38 6.11 -4.55
C GLU A 183 23.33 7.56 -5.06
N LEU A 184 23.14 8.52 -4.17
CA LEU A 184 23.05 9.95 -4.48
C LEU A 184 24.37 10.51 -5.00
N ASP A 185 24.32 11.24 -6.13
CA ASP A 185 25.49 11.89 -6.74
C ASP A 185 25.25 13.38 -7.04
N TYR A 186 24.11 13.71 -7.63
CA TYR A 186 23.82 15.09 -8.02
C TYR A 186 22.32 15.38 -8.06
N TYR A 187 21.97 16.66 -8.13
CA TYR A 187 20.61 17.12 -8.39
C TYR A 187 20.54 17.95 -9.67
N ILE A 188 19.37 17.98 -10.32
CA ILE A 188 19.21 18.62 -11.62
C ILE A 188 17.79 19.11 -11.87
N CYS A 189 17.64 20.13 -12.71
CA CYS A 189 16.39 20.38 -13.42
C CYS A 189 16.24 19.40 -14.60
N THR A 190 15.16 18.62 -14.66
CA THR A 190 14.99 17.61 -15.73
C THR A 190 14.93 18.18 -17.14
N VAL A 191 14.61 19.47 -17.27
CA VAL A 191 14.48 20.19 -18.55
C VAL A 191 15.75 20.94 -18.93
N HIS A 192 16.46 21.51 -17.94
CA HIS A 192 17.58 22.43 -18.17
C HIS A 192 18.87 21.89 -17.55
N GLY A 193 19.72 21.26 -18.37
CA GLY A 193 20.93 20.58 -17.89
C GLY A 193 21.97 21.47 -17.20
N SER A 194 21.93 22.80 -17.39
CA SER A 194 22.79 23.76 -16.68
C SER A 194 22.39 23.97 -15.22
N MET A 195 21.14 23.69 -14.87
CA MET A 195 20.64 23.76 -13.49
C MET A 195 20.96 22.45 -12.78
N ARG A 196 22.25 22.23 -12.53
CA ARG A 196 22.80 21.01 -11.93
C ARG A 196 23.83 21.39 -10.88
N GLY A 197 23.73 20.79 -9.70
CA GLY A 197 24.75 20.87 -8.64
C GLY A 197 25.02 19.50 -8.04
N ASP A 198 26.14 19.38 -7.34
CA ASP A 198 26.50 18.13 -6.66
C ASP A 198 25.56 17.89 -5.47
N ALA A 199 25.30 16.62 -5.15
CA ALA A 199 24.48 16.21 -4.02
C ALA A 199 25.22 15.14 -3.22
N ALA A 200 25.26 15.31 -1.91
CA ALA A 200 25.90 14.38 -1.00
C ALA A 200 25.00 14.07 0.19
N ALA A 201 25.34 13.02 0.93
CA ALA A 201 24.70 12.68 2.19
C ALA A 201 25.73 12.41 3.29
N THR A 202 25.37 12.73 4.52
CA THR A 202 26.18 12.55 5.73
C THR A 202 25.39 11.79 6.78
N THR A 203 26.09 11.08 7.67
CA THR A 203 25.51 10.51 8.89
C THR A 203 25.75 11.49 10.05
N GLU A 204 24.81 11.57 11.00
CA GLU A 204 25.03 12.32 12.26
C GLU A 204 26.05 11.65 13.19
#